data_AF-K2QVW1-F1
#
_entry.id   AF-K2QVW1-F1
#
_cell.length_a   1.000
_cell.length_b   1.000
_cell.length_c   1.000
_cell.angle_alpha   90.00
_cell.angle_beta   90.00
_cell.angle_gamma   90.00
#
_symmetry.space_group_name_H-M   'P 1'
#
loop_
_entity.id
_entity.type
_entity.pdbx_description
1 polymer ?
#
loop_
_entity_poly.entity_id
_entity_poly.type
_entity_poly.pdbx_seq_one_letter_code
_entity_poly.pdbx_strand_id
1 'polypeptide(L)'
;MTPITPVRSLASQAELPSTPISVKVSEKEVATGRLSWRNVEIATRALQRDGLVVLEDLIEHARLDRLNKKMVEDAYALQALGDDGPFNYNKGNIQQDPPLTSKWWDPAIFVSQFYPTTFLS
;
A
#
# COMPACT_ATOMS: atom_id res chain seq x y z
N MET A 1 -29.32 -51.31 6.17
CA MET A 1 -28.93 -49.90 5.94
C MET A 1 -27.44 -49.78 6.20
N THR A 2 -26.64 -49.59 5.15
CA THR A 2 -25.20 -49.32 5.24
C THR A 2 -24.99 -47.86 5.65
N PRO A 3 -24.16 -47.56 6.67
CA PRO A 3 -23.87 -46.19 7.03
C PRO A 3 -23.01 -45.52 5.95
N ILE A 4 -23.46 -44.37 5.49
CA ILE A 4 -22.73 -43.47 4.60
C ILE A 4 -21.60 -42.79 5.38
N THR A 5 -20.35 -43.09 5.02
CA THR A 5 -19.17 -42.41 5.56
C THR A 5 -19.16 -40.97 5.06
N PRO A 6 -19.08 -39.95 5.94
CA PRO A 6 -18.98 -38.56 5.49
C PRO A 6 -17.64 -38.37 4.78
N VAL A 7 -17.68 -37.80 3.58
CA VAL A 7 -16.49 -37.34 2.86
C VAL A 7 -15.84 -36.25 3.72
N ARG A 8 -14.63 -36.52 4.24
CA ARG A 8 -13.82 -35.49 4.90
C ARG A 8 -13.56 -34.37 3.88
N SER A 9 -14.13 -33.19 4.14
CA SER A 9 -13.70 -31.96 3.47
C SER A 9 -12.21 -31.75 3.79
N LEU A 10 -11.37 -31.89 2.77
CA LEU A 10 -9.93 -31.64 2.86
C LEU A 10 -9.57 -30.15 2.73
N ALA A 11 -10.57 -29.26 2.68
CA ALA A 11 -10.33 -27.84 2.84
C ALA A 11 -10.01 -27.60 4.33
N SER A 12 -8.75 -27.82 4.71
CA SER A 12 -8.21 -27.02 5.81
C SER A 12 -8.42 -25.58 5.38
N GLN A 13 -9.26 -24.84 6.09
CA GLN A 13 -9.11 -23.39 6.15
C GLN A 13 -7.71 -23.17 6.71
N ALA A 14 -6.70 -23.12 5.83
CA ALA A 14 -5.38 -22.71 6.21
C ALA A 14 -5.57 -21.28 6.71
N GLU A 15 -5.35 -21.05 8.00
CA GLU A 15 -5.43 -19.72 8.58
C GLU A 15 -4.42 -18.85 7.82
N LEU A 16 -4.94 -17.86 7.09
CA LEU A 16 -4.10 -16.91 6.41
C LEU A 16 -3.42 -16.04 7.47
N PRO A 17 -2.13 -15.71 7.31
CA PRO A 17 -1.47 -14.79 8.22
C PRO A 17 -2.18 -13.44 8.21
N SER A 18 -2.32 -12.82 9.37
CA SER A 18 -2.91 -11.47 9.51
C SER A 18 -1.97 -10.36 9.02
N THR A 19 -0.70 -10.69 8.77
CA THR A 19 0.30 -9.76 8.23
C THR A 19 0.32 -9.84 6.71
N PRO A 20 0.32 -8.71 6.00
CA PRO A 20 0.40 -8.71 4.54
C PRO A 20 1.73 -9.28 4.05
N ILE A 21 1.70 -9.89 2.87
CA ILE A 21 2.93 -10.23 2.16
C ILE A 21 3.66 -8.94 1.80
N SER A 22 4.95 -8.89 2.13
CA SER A 22 5.83 -7.77 1.83
C SER A 22 6.88 -8.18 0.81
N VAL A 23 7.09 -7.33 -0.19
CA VAL A 23 8.07 -7.50 -1.27
C VAL A 23 9.14 -6.45 -1.11
N LYS A 24 10.37 -6.89 -0.86
CA LYS A 24 11.53 -6.01 -0.84
C LYS A 24 11.90 -5.62 -2.27
N VAL A 25 11.71 -4.35 -2.61
CA VAL A 25 12.13 -3.80 -3.91
C VAL A 25 13.64 -3.54 -3.86
N SER A 26 14.37 -4.05 -4.84
CA SER A 26 15.81 -3.82 -4.92
C SER A 26 16.13 -2.40 -5.41
N GLU A 27 17.29 -1.88 -5.05
CA GLU A 27 17.78 -0.57 -5.54
C GLU A 27 17.76 -0.48 -7.08
N LYS A 28 18.04 -1.59 -7.77
CA LYS A 28 17.97 -1.67 -9.23
C LYS A 28 16.53 -1.51 -9.74
N GLU A 29 15.57 -2.17 -9.11
CA GLU A 29 14.15 -2.04 -9.48
C GLU A 29 13.64 -0.62 -9.19
N VAL A 30 14.07 0.01 -8.09
CA VAL A 30 13.81 1.43 -7.80
C VAL A 30 14.42 2.35 -8.85
N ALA A 31 15.71 2.19 -9.15
CA ALA A 31 16.40 3.02 -10.14
C ALA A 31 15.82 2.89 -11.55
N THR A 32 15.28 1.71 -11.89
CA THR A 32 14.67 1.46 -13.21
C THR A 32 13.16 1.73 -13.25
N GLY A 33 12.51 1.94 -12.09
CA GLY A 33 11.05 2.06 -11.98
C GLY A 33 10.32 0.78 -12.41
N ARG A 34 10.96 -0.39 -12.36
CA ARG A 34 10.40 -1.65 -12.87
C ARG A 34 10.66 -2.78 -11.90
N LEU A 35 9.58 -3.44 -11.47
CA LEU A 35 9.69 -4.69 -10.72
C LEU A 35 10.15 -5.82 -11.66
N SER A 36 11.00 -6.69 -11.13
CA SER A 36 11.35 -7.96 -11.74
C SER A 36 10.12 -8.85 -11.86
N TRP A 37 10.14 -9.78 -12.83
CA TRP A 37 9.05 -10.74 -13.04
C TRP A 37 8.66 -11.50 -11.76
N ARG A 38 9.66 -11.88 -10.97
CA ARG A 38 9.45 -12.56 -9.68
C ARG A 38 8.67 -11.67 -8.70
N ASN A 39 9.05 -10.41 -8.57
CA ASN A 39 8.37 -9.48 -7.66
C ASN A 39 6.97 -9.11 -8.16
N VAL A 40 6.76 -9.00 -9.48
CA VAL A 40 5.43 -8.83 -10.07
C VAL A 40 4.54 -10.03 -9.74
N GLU A 41 5.02 -11.26 -9.95
CA GLU A 41 4.25 -12.47 -9.64
C GLU A 41 3.84 -12.53 -8.17
N ILE A 42 4.79 -12.32 -7.25
CA ILE A 42 4.51 -12.32 -5.80
C ILE A 42 3.47 -11.25 -5.46
N ALA A 43 3.65 -10.03 -5.97
CA ALA A 43 2.75 -8.91 -5.68
C ALA A 43 1.34 -9.14 -6.22
N THR A 44 1.21 -9.65 -7.46
CA THR A 44 -0.09 -9.96 -8.06
C THR A 44 -0.81 -11.08 -7.31
N ARG A 45 -0.10 -12.15 -6.92
CA ARG A 45 -0.69 -13.25 -6.16
C ARG A 45 -1.12 -12.81 -4.76
N ALA A 46 -0.30 -12.02 -4.07
CA ALA A 46 -0.63 -11.45 -2.76
C ALA A 46 -1.87 -10.56 -2.86
N LEU A 47 -1.90 -9.64 -3.83
CA LEU A 47 -3.05 -8.75 -4.03
C LEU A 47 -4.32 -9.55 -4.38
N GLN A 48 -4.24 -10.56 -5.24
CA GLN A 48 -5.40 -11.38 -5.62
C GLN A 48 -5.93 -12.23 -4.46
N ARG A 49 -5.03 -12.82 -3.65
CA ARG A 49 -5.40 -13.74 -2.58
C ARG A 49 -5.79 -13.00 -1.29
N ASP A 50 -5.03 -11.97 -0.92
CA ASP A 50 -5.11 -11.31 0.38
C ASP A 50 -5.74 -9.91 0.28
N GLY A 51 -5.90 -9.34 -0.92
CA GLY A 51 -6.42 -7.98 -1.13
C GLY A 51 -5.42 -6.87 -0.78
N LEU A 52 -4.20 -7.22 -0.34
CA LEU A 52 -3.17 -6.29 0.10
C LEU A 52 -1.76 -6.85 -0.16
N VAL A 53 -0.85 -5.97 -0.56
CA VAL A 53 0.60 -6.26 -0.65
C VAL A 53 1.37 -5.02 -0.23
N VAL A 54 2.52 -5.21 0.43
CA VAL A 54 3.45 -4.14 0.77
C VAL A 54 4.63 -4.17 -0.19
N LEU A 55 4.94 -3.04 -0.82
CA LEU A 55 6.19 -2.83 -1.54
C LEU A 55 7.11 -1.99 -0.67
N GLU A 56 8.18 -2.59 -0.16
CA GLU A 56 9.09 -1.92 0.76
C GLU A 56 10.08 -1.02 0.01
N ASP A 57 10.37 0.13 0.61
CA ASP A 57 11.39 1.09 0.16
C ASP A 57 11.26 1.53 -1.30
N LEU A 58 10.02 1.62 -1.77
CA LEU A 58 9.72 2.08 -3.13
C LEU A 58 10.10 3.54 -3.36
N ILE A 59 9.97 4.37 -2.33
CA ILE A 59 10.24 5.80 -2.35
C ILE A 59 11.30 6.10 -1.30
N GLU A 60 12.33 6.86 -1.70
CA GLU A 60 13.36 7.36 -0.80
C GLU A 60 12.76 8.09 0.41
N HIS A 61 13.14 7.69 1.62
CA HIS A 61 12.53 8.18 2.86
C HIS A 61 12.64 9.69 3.03
N ALA A 62 13.74 10.31 2.59
CA ALA A 62 13.93 11.76 2.67
C ALA A 62 12.84 12.56 1.92
N ARG A 63 12.27 11.99 0.85
CA ARG A 63 11.16 12.60 0.09
C ARG A 63 9.87 12.53 0.90
N LEU A 64 9.63 11.40 1.55
CA LEU A 64 8.50 11.18 2.43
C LEU A 64 8.60 12.08 3.67
N ASP A 65 9.77 12.20 4.31
CA ASP A 65 10.00 13.05 5.48
C ASP A 65 9.71 14.53 5.17
N ARG A 66 10.13 14.98 3.99
CA ARG A 66 9.85 16.33 3.52
C ARG A 66 8.35 16.60 3.39
N LEU A 67 7.61 15.69 2.76
CA LEU A 67 6.15 15.82 2.61
C LEU A 67 5.45 15.70 3.97
N ASN A 68 5.86 14.73 4.79
CA ASN A 68 5.36 14.48 6.13
C ASN A 68 5.45 15.74 7.00
N LYS A 69 6.60 16.44 7.00
CA LYS A 69 6.76 17.69 7.74
C LYS A 69 5.63 18.68 7.45
N LYS A 70 5.31 18.90 6.16
CA LYS A 70 4.24 19.84 5.79
C LYS A 70 2.86 19.30 6.15
N MET A 71 2.62 18.02 5.91
CA MET A 71 1.32 17.41 6.18
C MET A 71 1.01 17.39 7.68
N VAL A 72 2.00 17.19 8.55
CA VAL A 72 1.85 17.28 10.01
C VAL A 72 1.52 18.71 10.44
N GLU A 73 2.22 19.72 9.90
CA GLU A 73 1.91 21.13 10.15
C GLU A 73 0.45 21.46 9.81
N ASP A 74 -0.04 20.99 8.66
CA ASP A 74 -1.44 21.16 8.23
C ASP A 74 -2.42 20.36 9.08
N ALA A 75 -2.07 19.13 9.48
CA ALA A 75 -2.91 18.29 10.33
C ALA A 75 -3.23 18.97 11.66
N TYR A 76 -2.25 19.66 12.27
CA TYR A 76 -2.48 20.43 13.50
C TYR A 76 -3.43 21.62 13.28
N ALA A 77 -3.33 22.30 12.13
CA ALA A 77 -4.26 23.37 11.80
C ALA A 77 -5.70 22.84 11.62
N LEU A 78 -5.86 21.70 10.96
CA LEU A 78 -7.15 21.02 10.79
C LEU A 78 -7.70 20.50 12.12
N GLN A 79 -6.86 19.91 12.96
CA GLN A 79 -7.24 19.43 14.29
C GLN A 79 -7.74 20.58 15.18
N ALA A 80 -7.14 21.76 15.10
CA ALA A 80 -7.51 22.93 15.88
C ALA A 80 -8.92 23.46 15.57
N LEU A 81 -9.54 23.03 14.47
CA LEU A 81 -10.94 23.33 14.16
C LEU A 81 -11.93 22.61 15.08
N GLY A 82 -11.48 21.68 15.92
CA GLY A 82 -12.36 20.99 16.86
C GLY A 82 -13.45 20.23 16.14
N ASP A 83 -14.71 20.45 16.50
CA ASP A 83 -15.85 19.68 15.96
C ASP A 83 -16.18 20.03 14.50
N ASP A 84 -15.67 21.16 14.01
CA ASP A 84 -15.80 21.59 12.62
C ASP A 84 -14.69 21.04 11.72
N GLY A 85 -13.76 20.27 12.28
CA GLY A 85 -12.66 19.65 11.55
C GLY A 85 -13.11 18.51 10.62
N PRO A 86 -12.37 18.22 9.54
CA PRO A 86 -12.71 17.15 8.61
C PRO A 86 -12.29 15.79 9.18
N PHE A 87 -13.21 15.04 9.77
CA PHE A 87 -12.92 13.72 10.35
C PHE A 87 -13.67 12.59 9.64
N ASN A 88 -12.99 11.46 9.45
CA ASN A 88 -13.59 10.23 8.93
C ASN A 88 -14.04 9.32 10.08
N TYR A 89 -15.34 9.17 10.27
CA TYR A 89 -16.02 8.36 11.32
C TYR A 89 -15.77 8.79 12.77
N ASN A 90 -14.54 9.16 13.15
CA ASN A 90 -14.17 9.53 14.52
C ASN A 90 -13.08 10.62 14.55
N LYS A 91 -12.97 11.33 15.68
CA LYS A 91 -12.03 12.46 15.86
C LYS A 91 -10.53 12.09 15.86
N GLY A 92 -10.20 10.81 15.84
CA GLY A 92 -8.82 10.33 15.68
C GLY A 92 -8.36 10.23 14.22
N ASN A 93 -9.29 10.29 13.26
CA ASN A 93 -9.04 10.06 11.85
C ASN A 93 -9.29 11.33 11.02
N ILE A 94 -8.36 12.27 11.02
CA ILE A 94 -8.45 13.50 10.22
C ILE A 94 -8.37 13.14 8.72
N GLN A 95 -9.29 13.67 7.92
CA GLN A 95 -9.21 13.67 6.47
C GLN A 95 -8.36 14.85 6.03
N GLN A 96 -7.31 14.57 5.27
CA GLN A 96 -6.39 15.59 4.80
C GLN A 96 -5.87 15.21 3.41
N ASP A 97 -6.03 16.12 2.46
CA ASP A 97 -5.40 16.01 1.16
C ASP A 97 -3.92 16.44 1.23
N PRO A 98 -3.01 15.75 0.54
CA PRO A 98 -1.63 16.18 0.44
C PRO A 98 -1.52 17.49 -0.38
N PRO A 99 -0.57 18.38 -0.07
CA PRO A 99 -0.43 19.66 -0.77
C PRO A 99 0.03 19.48 -2.23
N LEU A 100 -0.78 19.96 -3.19
CA LEU A 100 -0.49 19.88 -4.64
C LEU A 100 0.23 21.10 -5.23
N THR A 101 0.75 21.99 -4.38
CA THR A 101 1.53 23.15 -4.85
C THR A 101 2.89 22.72 -5.40
N SER A 102 3.45 23.50 -6.32
CA SER A 102 4.78 23.22 -6.92
C SER A 102 5.90 23.01 -5.91
N LYS A 103 5.84 23.70 -4.75
CA LYS A 103 6.80 23.52 -3.66
C LYS A 103 6.75 22.12 -3.08
N TRP A 104 5.58 21.49 -2.97
CA TRP A 104 5.40 20.20 -2.28
C TRP A 104 5.19 19.01 -3.21
N TRP A 105 5.06 19.27 -4.51
CA TRP A 105 4.95 18.25 -5.54
C TRP A 105 6.23 17.41 -5.68
N ASP A 106 6.11 16.09 -5.59
CA ASP A 106 7.15 15.13 -5.96
C ASP A 106 6.56 14.05 -6.89
N PRO A 107 6.99 13.96 -8.15
CA PRO A 107 6.45 12.97 -9.09
C PRO A 107 6.68 11.53 -8.64
N ALA A 108 7.72 11.24 -7.85
CA ALA A 108 7.95 9.88 -7.33
C ALA A 108 6.85 9.44 -6.34
N ILE A 109 6.17 10.39 -5.69
CA ILE A 109 5.07 10.13 -4.76
C ILE A 109 3.72 10.11 -5.49
N PHE A 110 3.45 11.12 -6.32
CA PHE A 110 2.13 11.30 -6.93
C PHE A 110 1.94 10.57 -8.27
N VAL A 111 3.03 10.26 -8.97
CA VAL A 111 3.02 9.66 -10.31
C VAL A 111 4.07 8.54 -10.35
N SER A 112 3.85 7.51 -9.52
CA SER A 112 4.76 6.37 -9.44
C SER A 112 5.01 5.76 -10.81
N GLN A 113 6.30 5.54 -11.13
CA GLN A 113 6.76 5.00 -12.40
C GLN A 113 6.67 3.47 -12.49
N PHE A 114 6.25 2.81 -11.40
CA PHE A 114 6.13 1.36 -11.34
C PHE A 114 4.89 0.87 -12.07
N TYR A 115 5.04 0.66 -13.36
CA TYR A 115 4.03 -0.01 -14.19
C TYR A 115 4.43 -1.48 -14.38
N PRO A 116 3.47 -2.42 -14.36
CA PRO A 116 3.75 -3.78 -14.79
C PRO A 116 4.26 -3.74 -16.24
N THR A 117 5.43 -4.35 -16.47
CA THR A 117 6.06 -4.40 -17.79
C THR A 117 5.06 -4.95 -18.81
N THR A 118 4.88 -4.21 -19.90
CA THR A 118 3.94 -4.50 -20.99
C THR A 118 4.12 -5.94 -21.48
N PHE A 119 3.02 -6.69 -21.58
CA PHE A 119 2.97 -8.04 -22.16
C PHE A 119 3.19 -8.03 -23.67
N LEU A 120 4.36 -7.65 -24.17
CA LEU A 120 4.70 -7.80 -25.58
C LEU A 120 6.19 -8.14 -25.74
N SER A 121 6.45 -9.43 -25.91
CA SER A 121 7.56 -9.98 -26.70
C SER A 121 7.05 -11.17 -27.49
#